data_AF-A0A429DT85-F1
#
_entry.id   AF-A0A429DT85-F1
#
_cell.length_a   1.000
_cell.length_b   1.000
_cell.length_c   1.000
_cell.angle_alpha   90.00
_cell.angle_beta   90.00
_cell.angle_gamma   90.00
#
_symmetry.space_group_name_H-M   'P 1'
#
loop_
_entity.id
_entity.type
_entity.pdbx_description
1 polymer ?
#
loop_
_entity_poly.entity_id
_entity_poly.type
_entity_poly.pdbx_seq_one_letter_code
_entity_poly.pdbx_strand_id
1 'polypeptide(L)'
;MVKKILAVLSVFSTAILGLAGTAQAGIVQWSDGYESNPFGVWERGIQGGDGHSWFDIGMGVARTGNNNGWLFADNGWSAMRTAKSLSSFPSNRSNCAAAIHADPVGGGANIGLEIWDPNGWRKISHTVKWIDDWAGYQLITLPNLNLNGVGTVYLQPIYGNNGGPAKYIRLDDAIIQCVY
;
A
#
# COMPACT_ATOMS: atom_id res chain seq x y z
N MET A 1 -8.84 17.08 -36.27
CA MET A 1 -7.43 16.69 -36.12
C MET A 1 -6.83 17.53 -35.00
N VAL A 2 -6.76 17.01 -33.77
CA VAL A 2 -6.01 17.64 -32.66
C VAL A 2 -5.32 16.51 -31.91
N LYS A 3 -4.02 16.35 -32.14
CA LYS A 3 -3.14 15.43 -31.41
C LYS A 3 -3.12 15.87 -29.95
N LYS A 4 -3.66 15.05 -29.03
CA LYS A 4 -3.40 15.22 -27.60
C LYS A 4 -2.09 14.49 -27.28
N ILE A 5 -1.12 15.29 -26.88
CA ILE A 5 0.26 14.91 -26.53
C ILE A 5 0.21 14.09 -25.24
N LEU A 6 0.90 12.94 -25.24
CA LEU A 6 1.17 12.14 -24.04
C LEU A 6 1.97 12.99 -23.04
N ALA A 7 1.43 13.16 -21.83
CA ALA A 7 2.21 13.56 -20.67
C ALA A 7 2.54 12.30 -19.87
N VAL A 8 3.78 11.82 -20.02
CA VAL A 8 4.35 10.83 -19.10
C VAL A 8 4.66 11.57 -17.81
N LEU A 9 3.85 11.36 -16.77
CA LEU A 9 4.09 11.92 -15.46
C LEU A 9 5.23 11.14 -14.79
N SER A 10 6.33 11.82 -14.48
CA SER A 10 7.45 11.26 -13.72
C SER A 10 7.01 10.93 -12.30
N VAL A 11 7.16 9.68 -11.88
CA VAL A 11 7.00 9.27 -10.49
C VAL A 11 8.09 9.94 -9.66
N PHE A 12 7.69 10.80 -8.72
CA PHE A 12 8.61 11.36 -7.73
C PHE A 12 9.04 10.24 -6.78
N SER A 13 10.33 9.88 -6.83
CA SER A 13 10.98 9.04 -5.81
C SER A 13 11.18 9.86 -4.53
N THR A 14 10.15 9.95 -3.69
CA THR A 14 10.29 10.53 -2.35
C THR A 14 10.83 9.45 -1.42
N ALA A 15 12.12 9.51 -1.09
CA ALA A 15 12.72 8.66 -0.08
C ALA A 15 12.04 8.91 1.28
N ILE A 16 11.39 7.90 1.85
CA ILE A 16 10.59 8.02 3.09
C ILE A 16 11.48 8.11 4.37
N LEU A 17 12.81 8.08 4.26
CA LEU A 17 13.71 7.97 5.43
C LEU A 17 14.43 9.30 5.75
N GLY A 18 14.30 9.71 7.01
CA GLY A 18 14.86 10.94 7.58
C GLY A 18 16.39 10.95 7.67
N LEU A 19 16.92 12.17 7.61
CA LEU A 19 18.34 12.56 7.56
C LEU A 19 19.22 11.93 8.66
N ALA A 20 20.15 11.05 8.26
CA ALA A 20 21.39 10.83 8.98
C ALA A 20 22.50 10.29 8.04
N GLY A 21 23.53 11.12 7.79
CA GLY A 21 24.89 10.68 7.44
C GLY A 21 25.16 10.25 6.00
N THR A 22 26.07 10.96 5.33
CA THR A 22 26.57 10.67 3.97
C THR A 22 27.43 9.40 3.92
N ALA A 23 26.80 8.29 3.55
CA ALA A 23 27.36 7.32 2.59
C ALA A 23 26.38 7.31 1.40
N GLN A 24 26.83 7.07 0.16
CA GLN A 24 25.91 6.95 -0.98
C GLN A 24 25.05 5.70 -0.81
N ALA A 25 24.01 5.82 -0.02
CA ALA A 25 23.06 4.76 0.22
C ALA A 25 22.15 4.70 -1.00
N GLY A 26 22.29 3.65 -1.80
CA GLY A 26 21.42 3.38 -2.93
C GLY A 26 20.01 3.07 -2.43
N ILE A 27 19.00 3.40 -3.24
CA ILE A 27 17.61 3.03 -2.97
C ILE A 27 17.14 2.14 -4.10
N VAL A 28 16.67 0.94 -3.76
CA VAL A 28 15.82 0.15 -4.65
C VAL A 28 14.40 0.26 -4.14
N GLN A 29 13.48 0.59 -5.04
CA GLN A 29 12.07 0.75 -4.75
C GLN A 29 11.22 -0.01 -5.76
N TRP A 30 10.13 -0.58 -5.25
CA TRP A 30 8.97 -0.96 -6.04
C TRP A 30 7.79 -0.09 -5.62
N SER A 31 6.97 0.27 -6.60
CA SER A 31 5.73 1.00 -6.38
C SER A 31 4.61 0.50 -7.30
N ASP A 32 3.37 0.61 -6.84
CA ASP A 32 2.17 0.26 -7.59
C ASP A 32 1.02 1.20 -7.21
N GLY A 33 0.51 1.91 -8.22
CA GLY A 33 -0.67 2.77 -8.12
C GLY A 33 -1.83 2.24 -8.97
N TYR A 34 -1.96 0.92 -9.12
CA TYR A 34 -3.11 0.27 -9.78
C TYR A 34 -3.34 0.57 -11.29
N GLU A 35 -2.43 1.26 -11.98
CA GLU A 35 -2.66 1.74 -13.36
C GLU A 35 -2.58 0.66 -14.46
N SER A 36 -1.82 -0.41 -14.27
CA SER A 36 -1.53 -1.37 -15.35
C SER A 36 -2.48 -2.58 -15.38
N ASN A 37 -2.39 -3.43 -14.36
CA ASN A 37 -3.25 -4.62 -14.23
C ASN A 37 -3.53 -4.91 -12.75
N PRO A 38 -4.39 -4.11 -12.10
CA PRO A 38 -4.68 -4.32 -10.69
C PRO A 38 -5.30 -5.70 -10.44
N PHE A 39 -6.08 -6.22 -11.39
CA PHE A 39 -6.76 -7.51 -11.28
C PHE A 39 -5.81 -8.71 -11.18
N GLY A 40 -4.65 -8.66 -11.83
CA GLY A 40 -3.64 -9.71 -11.83
C GLY A 40 -2.49 -9.52 -10.83
N VAL A 41 -2.40 -8.35 -10.20
CA VAL A 41 -1.32 -8.03 -9.23
C VAL A 41 -1.81 -8.13 -7.79
N TRP A 42 -3.04 -7.68 -7.54
CA TRP A 42 -3.59 -7.58 -6.19
C TRP A 42 -4.63 -8.66 -5.94
N GLU A 43 -4.41 -9.46 -4.91
CA GLU A 43 -5.38 -10.39 -4.37
C GLU A 43 -6.48 -9.62 -3.62
N ARG A 44 -7.72 -10.00 -3.90
CA ARG A 44 -8.96 -9.39 -3.39
C ARG A 44 -9.78 -10.42 -2.63
N GLY A 45 -10.83 -9.96 -1.94
CA GLY A 45 -11.77 -10.86 -1.26
C GLY A 45 -11.17 -11.55 -0.04
N ILE A 46 -10.10 -10.99 0.52
CA ILE A 46 -9.52 -11.43 1.79
C ILE A 46 -10.33 -10.74 2.87
N GLN A 47 -11.25 -11.46 3.51
CA GLN A 47 -12.27 -10.85 4.36
C GLN A 47 -12.77 -11.79 5.45
N GLY A 48 -13.40 -11.20 6.46
CA GLY A 48 -14.24 -11.90 7.43
C GLY A 48 -15.47 -11.04 7.78
N GLY A 49 -16.60 -11.68 8.06
CA GLY A 49 -17.88 -10.96 8.20
C GLY A 49 -18.34 -10.40 6.84
N ASP A 50 -18.76 -9.14 6.83
CA ASP A 50 -19.26 -8.42 5.64
C ASP A 50 -18.19 -7.62 4.88
N GLY A 51 -16.92 -7.80 5.24
CA GLY A 51 -15.84 -7.04 4.62
C GLY A 51 -15.77 -7.30 3.11
N HIS A 52 -15.41 -6.29 2.32
CA HIS A 52 -15.21 -6.43 0.88
C HIS A 52 -13.99 -5.64 0.41
N SER A 53 -13.40 -6.04 -0.71
CA SER A 53 -12.33 -5.27 -1.34
C SER A 53 -12.37 -5.35 -2.86
N TRP A 54 -12.10 -4.22 -3.52
CA TRP A 54 -12.15 -4.10 -4.98
C TRP A 54 -11.29 -2.92 -5.48
N PHE A 55 -11.51 -2.51 -6.73
CA PHE A 55 -10.88 -1.35 -7.35
C PHE A 55 -11.91 -0.38 -7.91
N ASP A 56 -11.58 0.90 -7.91
CA ASP A 56 -12.21 1.90 -8.75
C ASP A 56 -11.34 2.11 -9.99
N ILE A 57 -11.91 1.93 -11.19
CA ILE A 57 -11.18 2.06 -12.46
C ILE A 57 -11.71 3.27 -13.22
N GLY A 58 -10.88 4.30 -13.41
CA GLY A 58 -11.25 5.49 -14.16
C GLY A 58 -12.32 6.37 -13.50
N MET A 59 -12.48 6.27 -12.18
CA MET A 59 -13.56 6.97 -11.44
C MET A 59 -13.15 8.37 -10.95
N GLY A 60 -11.88 8.76 -11.12
CA GLY A 60 -11.38 10.10 -10.75
C GLY A 60 -11.26 10.34 -9.25
N VAL A 61 -11.14 9.28 -8.46
CA VAL A 61 -11.03 9.32 -6.99
C VAL A 61 -9.69 8.78 -6.47
N ALA A 62 -8.78 8.40 -7.37
CA ALA A 62 -7.43 7.96 -7.05
C ALA A 62 -6.56 9.14 -6.56
N ARG A 63 -5.50 8.84 -5.81
CA ARG A 63 -4.50 9.83 -5.39
C ARG A 63 -3.62 10.22 -6.56
N THR A 64 -3.15 9.23 -7.31
CA THR A 64 -2.40 9.43 -8.56
C THR A 64 -2.99 8.58 -9.67
N GLY A 65 -2.78 8.99 -10.92
CA GLY A 65 -3.36 8.27 -12.06
C GLY A 65 -4.90 8.32 -12.05
N ASN A 66 -5.51 7.18 -12.38
CA ASN A 66 -6.95 7.04 -12.58
C ASN A 66 -7.59 5.93 -11.75
N ASN A 67 -6.79 5.02 -11.19
CA ASN A 67 -7.25 3.80 -10.55
C ASN A 67 -6.81 3.75 -9.08
N ASN A 68 -7.63 3.16 -8.22
CA ASN A 68 -7.27 2.89 -6.83
C ASN A 68 -7.87 1.57 -6.36
N GLY A 69 -7.29 1.01 -5.30
CA GLY A 69 -7.93 -0.05 -4.51
C GLY A 69 -8.92 0.53 -3.52
N TRP A 70 -9.80 -0.30 -2.97
CA TRP A 70 -10.55 0.04 -1.78
C TRP A 70 -10.89 -1.17 -0.91
N LEU A 71 -11.07 -0.88 0.38
CA LEU A 71 -11.54 -1.80 1.41
C LEU A 71 -12.88 -1.31 1.96
N PHE A 72 -13.71 -2.23 2.40
CA PHE A 72 -15.00 -1.95 3.02
C PHE A 72 -15.24 -2.92 4.19
N ALA A 73 -15.84 -2.45 5.28
CA ALA A 73 -16.38 -3.28 6.34
C ALA A 73 -17.39 -2.50 7.18
N ASP A 74 -18.48 -3.15 7.58
CA ASP A 74 -19.46 -2.64 8.55
C ASP A 74 -19.39 -3.45 9.85
N ASN A 75 -19.46 -4.78 9.72
CA ASN A 75 -19.28 -5.77 10.76
C ASN A 75 -18.31 -6.87 10.31
N GLY A 76 -17.02 -6.63 10.52
CA GLY A 76 -15.96 -7.56 10.14
C GLY A 76 -14.68 -6.86 9.73
N TRP A 77 -14.00 -7.42 8.73
CA TRP A 77 -12.76 -6.86 8.21
C TRP A 77 -12.55 -7.26 6.75
N SER A 78 -11.79 -6.44 6.04
CA SER A 78 -11.34 -6.71 4.68
C SER A 78 -9.89 -6.29 4.48
N ALA A 79 -9.24 -6.98 3.56
CA ALA A 79 -7.87 -6.73 3.16
C ALA A 79 -7.72 -6.94 1.66
N MET A 80 -6.62 -6.40 1.15
CA MET A 80 -6.06 -6.72 -0.16
C MET A 80 -4.58 -6.90 0.01
N ARG A 81 -3.95 -7.70 -0.84
CA ARG A 81 -2.50 -7.83 -0.80
C ARG A 81 -1.90 -8.02 -2.16
N THR A 82 -0.62 -7.70 -2.27
CA THR A 82 0.17 -7.91 -3.49
C THR A 82 1.48 -8.59 -3.14
N ALA A 83 1.82 -9.63 -3.90
CA ALA A 83 3.09 -10.33 -3.74
C ALA A 83 4.19 -9.53 -4.41
N LYS A 84 5.27 -9.22 -3.68
CA LYS A 84 6.47 -8.66 -4.25
C LYS A 84 7.67 -9.58 -4.04
N SER A 85 8.16 -10.13 -5.16
CA SER A 85 9.49 -10.76 -5.18
C SER A 85 10.56 -9.70 -4.91
N LEU A 86 11.48 -10.03 -4.02
CA LEU A 86 12.59 -9.18 -3.60
C LEU A 86 13.90 -9.59 -4.28
N SER A 87 13.85 -10.36 -5.39
CA SER A 87 15.05 -10.81 -6.12
C SER A 87 15.82 -9.66 -6.78
N SER A 88 15.13 -8.57 -7.12
CA SER A 88 15.73 -7.34 -7.67
C SER A 88 16.17 -6.34 -6.59
N PHE A 89 15.94 -6.65 -5.31
CA PHE A 89 16.38 -5.83 -4.19
C PHE A 89 17.81 -6.23 -3.79
N PRO A 90 18.56 -5.33 -3.12
CA PRO A 90 19.89 -5.67 -2.60
C PRO A 90 19.85 -6.93 -1.72
N SER A 91 20.97 -7.64 -1.59
CA SER A 91 21.06 -8.80 -0.70
C SER A 91 20.87 -8.41 0.77
N ASN A 92 21.52 -7.31 1.18
CA ASN A 92 21.29 -6.69 2.49
C ASN A 92 20.01 -5.84 2.46
N ARG A 93 19.01 -6.31 3.20
CA ARG A 93 17.68 -5.71 3.34
C ARG A 93 17.36 -5.48 4.82
N SER A 94 18.38 -5.12 5.62
CA SER A 94 18.18 -4.80 7.04
C SER A 94 17.48 -3.45 7.27
N ASN A 95 17.48 -2.57 6.26
CA ASN A 95 16.88 -1.25 6.30
C ASN A 95 15.91 -1.04 5.13
N CYS A 96 14.68 -1.51 5.32
CA CYS A 96 13.60 -1.33 4.36
C CYS A 96 12.43 -0.58 4.98
N ALA A 97 11.52 -0.11 4.13
CA ALA A 97 10.24 0.44 4.54
C ALA A 97 9.15 0.00 3.57
N ALA A 98 7.93 -0.07 4.07
CA ALA A 98 6.73 -0.23 3.26
C ALA A 98 5.76 0.92 3.53
N ALA A 99 4.99 1.29 2.53
CA ALA A 99 3.98 2.33 2.69
C ALA A 99 2.82 2.15 1.73
N ILE A 100 1.69 2.79 2.06
CA ILE A 100 0.55 2.96 1.17
C ILE A 100 -0.21 4.22 1.58
N HIS A 101 -0.80 4.93 0.62
CA HIS A 101 -1.74 6.01 0.94
C HIS A 101 -3.13 5.44 1.14
N ALA A 102 -3.84 5.96 2.13
CA ALA A 102 -5.23 5.59 2.39
C ALA A 102 -6.10 6.83 2.64
N ASP A 103 -7.34 6.78 2.16
CA ASP A 103 -8.36 7.82 2.30
C ASP A 103 -9.68 7.19 2.78
N PRO A 104 -10.04 7.35 4.06
CA PRO A 104 -11.32 6.89 4.57
C PRO A 104 -12.47 7.81 4.12
N VAL A 105 -13.51 7.22 3.54
CA VAL A 105 -14.70 7.92 3.05
C VAL A 105 -15.89 7.57 3.95
N GLY A 106 -16.59 8.59 4.44
CA GLY A 106 -17.75 8.41 5.33
C GLY A 106 -17.42 8.38 6.82
N GLY A 107 -16.28 8.97 7.23
CA GLY A 107 -15.85 9.11 8.62
C GLY A 107 -14.41 8.61 8.84
N GLY A 108 -13.70 9.15 9.84
CA GLY A 108 -12.33 8.70 10.13
C GLY A 108 -12.23 7.22 10.52
N ALA A 109 -11.09 6.57 10.26
CA ALA A 109 -10.90 5.14 10.47
C ALA A 109 -9.49 4.75 10.92
N ASN A 110 -9.40 3.66 11.68
CA ASN A 110 -8.13 2.97 11.93
C ASN A 110 -7.82 2.02 10.79
N ILE A 111 -6.73 2.27 10.07
CA ILE A 111 -6.33 1.50 8.90
C ILE A 111 -4.99 0.84 9.21
N GLY A 112 -4.92 -0.48 8.98
CA GLY A 112 -3.73 -1.27 9.16
C GLY A 112 -2.91 -1.39 7.88
N LEU A 113 -1.59 -1.47 8.03
CA LEU A 113 -0.67 -1.91 6.99
C LEU A 113 0.20 -3.03 7.56
N GLU A 114 0.30 -4.13 6.83
CA GLU A 114 1.02 -5.33 7.26
C GLU A 114 1.98 -5.81 6.17
N ILE A 115 3.12 -6.36 6.60
CA ILE A 115 4.04 -7.12 5.75
C ILE A 115 4.03 -8.57 6.22
N TRP A 116 3.82 -9.50 5.29
CA TRP A 116 3.82 -10.94 5.56
C TRP A 116 4.88 -11.66 4.73
N ASP A 117 5.46 -12.68 5.35
CA ASP A 117 6.20 -13.73 4.66
C ASP A 117 5.21 -14.80 4.18
N PRO A 118 5.01 -14.98 2.86
CA PRO A 118 4.18 -16.05 2.33
C PRO A 118 4.75 -17.44 2.67
N ASN A 119 6.07 -17.54 2.88
CA ASN A 119 6.70 -18.79 3.28
C ASN A 119 6.49 -19.00 4.78
N GLY A 120 5.55 -19.89 5.12
CA GLY A 120 5.17 -20.14 6.50
C GLY A 120 4.15 -19.16 7.07
N TRP A 121 3.55 -18.30 6.23
CA TRP A 121 2.43 -17.42 6.58
C TRP A 121 2.65 -16.62 7.87
N ARG A 122 3.79 -15.94 7.95
CA ARG A 122 4.20 -15.19 9.15
C ARG A 122 4.11 -13.69 8.92
N LYS A 123 3.43 -12.98 9.80
CA LYS A 123 3.45 -11.51 9.82
C LYS A 123 4.84 -11.04 10.25
N ILE A 124 5.53 -10.30 9.38
CA ILE A 124 6.85 -9.73 9.66
C ILE A 124 6.69 -8.45 10.49
N SER A 125 5.76 -7.58 10.10
CA SER A 125 5.52 -6.31 10.78
C SER A 125 4.12 -5.78 10.49
N HIS A 126 3.61 -4.90 11.35
CA HIS A 126 2.36 -4.19 11.15
C HIS A 126 2.33 -2.83 11.85
N THR A 127 1.44 -1.98 11.38
CA THR A 127 1.10 -0.70 12.00
C THR A 127 -0.39 -0.44 11.81
N VAL A 128 -0.95 0.41 12.66
CA VAL A 128 -2.32 0.92 12.52
C VAL A 128 -2.26 2.43 12.68
N LYS A 129 -2.93 3.15 11.77
CA LYS A 129 -3.00 4.60 11.78
C LYS A 129 -4.46 5.05 11.75
N TRP A 130 -4.83 5.94 12.66
CA TRP A 130 -6.08 6.69 12.53
C TRP A 130 -5.92 7.75 11.44
N ILE A 131 -6.87 7.80 10.52
CA ILE A 131 -6.98 8.84 9.49
C ILE A 131 -8.37 9.46 9.58
N ASP A 132 -8.44 10.78 9.70
CA ASP A 132 -9.69 11.53 9.64
C ASP A 132 -10.20 11.60 8.19
N ASP A 133 -11.51 11.59 7.99
CA ASP A 133 -12.16 11.58 6.66
C ASP A 133 -11.97 12.85 5.84
N TRP A 134 -11.49 13.94 6.45
CA TRP A 134 -11.33 15.22 5.77
C TRP A 134 -9.85 15.47 5.42
N ALA A 135 -8.96 14.55 5.82
CA ALA A 135 -7.54 14.65 5.55
C ALA A 135 -7.18 14.25 4.11
N GLY A 136 -8.12 13.64 3.37
CA GLY A 136 -7.86 12.98 2.10
C GLY A 136 -6.85 11.84 2.25
N TYR A 137 -6.16 11.51 1.17
CA TYR A 137 -5.13 10.48 1.18
C TYR A 137 -3.98 10.80 2.15
N GLN A 138 -3.81 9.95 3.15
CA GLN A 138 -2.73 10.01 4.12
C GLN A 138 -1.82 8.80 3.99
N LEU A 139 -0.51 9.04 4.11
CA LEU A 139 0.49 7.97 4.05
C LEU A 139 0.49 7.15 5.35
N ILE A 140 0.40 5.83 5.22
CA ILE A 140 0.64 4.84 6.28
C ILE A 140 2.00 4.20 6.00
N THR A 141 2.88 4.18 7.00
CA THR A 141 4.28 3.72 6.83
C THR A 141 4.68 2.66 7.85
N LEU A 142 5.45 1.69 7.39
CA LEU A 142 6.21 0.72 8.18
C LEU A 142 7.70 0.96 7.98
N PRO A 143 8.36 1.77 8.82
CA PRO A 143 9.80 1.97 8.74
C PRO A 143 10.57 0.78 9.36
N ASN A 144 11.89 0.75 9.15
CA ASN A 144 12.83 -0.16 9.84
C ASN A 144 12.52 -1.66 9.67
N LEU A 145 12.07 -2.05 8.47
CA LEU A 145 11.81 -3.44 8.13
C LEU A 145 13.13 -4.16 7.83
N ASN A 146 13.35 -5.30 8.48
CA ASN A 146 14.41 -6.24 8.13
C ASN A 146 13.82 -7.38 7.29
N LEU A 147 14.15 -7.40 6.00
CA LEU A 147 13.70 -8.40 5.03
C LEU A 147 14.85 -9.33 4.59
N ASN A 148 15.94 -9.40 5.38
CA ASN A 148 17.02 -10.36 5.13
C ASN A 148 16.51 -11.80 5.16
N GLY A 149 16.98 -12.62 4.23
CA GLY A 149 16.54 -14.01 4.08
C GLY A 149 15.14 -14.20 3.47
N VAL A 150 14.38 -13.12 3.23
CA VAL A 150 13.03 -13.20 2.65
C VAL A 150 13.09 -13.11 1.12
N GLY A 151 12.48 -14.06 0.42
CA GLY A 151 12.46 -14.08 -1.05
C GLY A 151 11.32 -13.24 -1.65
N THR A 152 10.15 -13.28 -1.02
CA THR A 152 8.93 -12.60 -1.44
C THR A 152 8.22 -12.10 -0.19
N VAL A 153 7.53 -10.96 -0.28
CA VAL A 153 6.64 -10.47 0.78
C VAL A 153 5.26 -10.19 0.22
N TYR A 154 4.23 -10.28 1.07
CA TYR A 154 2.96 -9.62 0.83
C TYR A 154 2.93 -8.27 1.53
N LEU A 155 2.59 -7.22 0.78
CA LEU A 155 2.13 -5.95 1.36
C LEU A 155 0.61 -5.98 1.44
N GLN A 156 0.05 -5.79 2.64
CA GLN A 156 -1.37 -5.96 2.92
C GLN A 156 -1.93 -4.77 3.72
N PRO A 157 -2.63 -3.81 3.09
CA PRO A 157 -3.57 -2.96 3.79
C PRO A 157 -4.76 -3.77 4.32
N ILE A 158 -5.22 -3.42 5.51
CA ILE A 158 -6.34 -4.07 6.18
C ILE A 158 -7.20 -3.03 6.90
N TYR A 159 -8.52 -3.22 6.85
CA TYR A 159 -9.49 -2.41 7.54
C TYR A 159 -10.49 -3.31 8.28
N GLY A 160 -10.85 -2.92 9.50
CA GLY A 160 -11.85 -3.61 10.31
C GLY A 160 -12.83 -2.64 10.94
N ASN A 161 -14.07 -3.07 11.05
CA ASN A 161 -15.15 -2.33 11.69
C ASN A 161 -16.04 -3.30 12.50
N ASN A 162 -16.65 -2.81 13.57
CA ASN A 162 -17.44 -3.65 14.48
C ASN A 162 -18.75 -2.93 14.85
N GLY A 163 -19.64 -2.77 13.88
CA GLY A 163 -20.99 -2.23 14.08
C GLY A 163 -21.06 -0.70 14.17
N GLY A 164 -20.01 -0.01 13.72
CA GLY A 164 -20.05 1.42 13.44
C GLY A 164 -20.43 1.69 11.98
N PRO A 165 -20.70 2.95 11.57
CA PRO A 165 -21.10 3.26 10.20
C PRO A 165 -20.13 2.66 9.19
N ALA A 166 -20.65 1.92 8.21
CA ALA A 166 -19.88 1.34 7.13
C ALA A 166 -18.98 2.39 6.43
N LYS A 167 -17.71 2.05 6.21
CA LYS A 167 -16.73 2.96 5.61
C LYS A 167 -16.01 2.29 4.45
N TYR A 168 -15.69 3.11 3.45
CA TYR A 168 -14.77 2.73 2.40
C TYR A 168 -13.41 3.32 2.70
N ILE A 169 -12.36 2.53 2.55
CA ILE A 169 -10.97 3.00 2.62
C ILE A 169 -10.41 2.89 1.22
N ARG A 170 -10.22 4.02 0.54
CA ARG A 170 -9.49 4.01 -0.73
C ARG A 170 -8.00 3.85 -0.46
N LEU A 171 -7.32 3.17 -1.36
CA LEU A 171 -5.91 2.80 -1.25
C LEU A 171 -5.18 3.18 -2.53
N ASP A 172 -4.02 3.81 -2.42
CA ASP A 172 -3.22 4.17 -3.58
C ASP A 172 -1.72 4.22 -3.26
N ASP A 173 -0.89 4.13 -4.30
CA ASP A 173 0.57 4.27 -4.26
C ASP A 173 1.23 3.38 -3.19
N ALA A 174 1.09 2.06 -3.33
CA ALA A 174 1.81 1.11 -2.49
C ALA A 174 3.30 1.14 -2.82
N ILE A 175 4.15 1.08 -1.79
CA ILE A 175 5.60 1.18 -1.91
C ILE A 175 6.28 0.13 -1.03
N ILE A 176 7.33 -0.49 -1.56
CA ILE A 176 8.36 -1.18 -0.77
C ILE A 176 9.72 -0.64 -1.23
N GLN A 177 10.54 -0.18 -0.30
CA GLN A 177 11.87 0.35 -0.58
C GLN A 177 12.91 -0.22 0.40
N CYS A 178 14.15 -0.38 -0.06
CA CYS A 178 15.29 -0.74 0.78
C CYS A 178 16.49 0.14 0.46
N VAL A 179 17.24 0.48 1.51
CA VAL A 179 18.47 1.27 1.45
C VAL A 179 19.68 0.33 1.57
N TYR A 180 20.72 0.54 0.76
CA TYR A 180 21.92 -0.31 0.75
C TYR A 180 23.20 0.45 0.39
#